data_AF-A0A7J3EGR7-F1
#
_entry.id   AF-A0A7J3EGR7-F1
#
_cell.length_a   1.000
_cell.length_b   1.000
_cell.length_c   1.000
_cell.angle_alpha   90.00
_cell.angle_beta   90.00
_cell.angle_gamma   90.00
#
_symmetry.space_group_name_H-M   'P 1'
#
loop_
_entity.id
_entity.type
_entity.pdbx_description
1 polymer ?
#
loop_
_entity_poly.entity_id
_entity_poly.type
_entity_poly.pdbx_seq_one_letter_code
_entity_poly.pdbx_strand_id
1 'polypeptide(L)' 'MTQKPKRRKEVEVADVPDHRHCEICGRVVPPNEKYCSPKCEEKAVKERKSMERFRKIWIAILVAFTIFMIIQILLRLP' A
#
# COMPACT_ATOMS: atom_id res chain seq x y z
N MET A 1 40.80 8.21 -33.09
CA MET A 1 39.53 7.95 -32.39
C MET A 1 39.74 8.17 -30.90
N THR A 2 39.50 9.38 -30.40
CA THR A 2 39.60 9.68 -28.97
C THR A 2 38.21 10.11 -28.48
N GLN A 3 37.51 9.18 -27.81
CA GLN A 3 36.27 9.50 -27.13
C GLN A 3 36.58 10.40 -25.93
N LYS A 4 36.11 11.64 -26.00
CA LYS A 4 36.21 12.63 -24.92
C LYS A 4 35.16 12.28 -23.84
N PRO A 5 35.52 12.23 -22.54
CA PRO A 5 34.58 11.92 -21.48
C PRO A 5 33.52 13.03 -21.31
N LYS A 6 32.26 12.62 -21.25
CA LYS A 6 31.06 13.48 -21.15
C LYS A 6 31.01 14.12 -19.76
N ARG A 7 31.42 15.38 -19.66
CA ARG A 7 31.43 16.19 -18.43
C ARG A 7 30.01 16.21 -17.81
N ARG A 8 29.80 15.54 -16.66
CA ARG A 8 28.57 15.70 -15.85
C ARG A 8 28.49 17.18 -15.46
N LYS A 9 27.50 17.91 -15.98
CA LYS A 9 27.18 19.24 -15.44
C LYS A 9 26.67 19.01 -14.02
N GLU A 10 27.27 19.66 -13.03
CA GLU A 10 26.61 19.92 -11.74
C GLU A 10 25.28 20.59 -12.05
N VAL A 11 24.21 19.87 -11.74
CA VAL A 11 22.85 20.38 -11.85
C VAL A 11 22.66 21.27 -10.63
N GLU A 12 22.68 22.59 -10.83
CA GLU A 12 22.06 23.51 -9.88
C GLU A 12 20.65 22.98 -9.63
N VAL A 13 20.39 22.52 -8.41
CA VAL A 13 19.12 21.95 -7.98
C VAL A 13 18.13 23.12 -7.96
N ALA A 14 17.52 23.40 -9.10
CA ALA A 14 16.29 24.15 -9.16
C ALA A 14 15.31 23.43 -8.23
N ASP A 15 14.75 24.16 -7.28
CA ASP A 15 13.70 23.71 -6.37
C ASP A 15 12.50 23.24 -7.21
N VAL A 16 12.51 21.98 -7.63
CA VAL A 16 11.35 21.34 -8.24
C VAL A 16 10.44 21.05 -7.07
N PRO A 17 9.28 21.72 -6.95
CA PRO A 17 8.39 21.49 -5.82
C PRO A 17 8.04 20.01 -5.77
N ASP A 18 8.26 19.41 -4.60
CA ASP A 18 7.89 18.02 -4.34
C ASP A 18 6.40 17.88 -4.64
N HIS A 19 6.08 16.93 -5.52
CA HIS A 19 4.71 16.68 -5.93
C HIS A 19 4.46 15.19 -5.86
N ARG A 20 3.32 14.83 -5.27
CA ARG A 20 2.87 13.44 -5.21
C ARG A 20 1.74 13.23 -6.19
N HIS A 21 1.40 11.97 -6.43
CA HIS A 21 0.25 11.58 -7.23
C HIS A 21 -0.81 11.00 -6.29
N CYS A 22 -2.08 11.29 -6.55
CA CYS A 22 -3.19 10.74 -5.79
C CYS A 22 -3.22 9.21 -5.90
N GLU A 23 -3.31 8.52 -4.77
CA GLU A 23 -3.30 7.05 -4.71
C GLU A 23 -4.47 6.39 -5.46
N ILE A 24 -5.54 7.13 -5.76
CA ILE A 24 -6.78 6.60 -6.36
C ILE A 24 -6.89 6.89 -7.86
N CYS A 25 -6.48 8.06 -8.33
CA CYS A 25 -6.65 8.48 -9.73
C CYS A 25 -5.39 9.00 -10.40
N GLY A 26 -4.28 9.11 -9.66
CA GLY A 26 -2.99 9.57 -10.22
C GLY A 26 -2.90 11.06 -10.52
N ARG A 27 -3.87 11.89 -10.13
CA ARG A 27 -3.74 13.36 -10.28
C ARG A 27 -2.62 13.89 -9.38
N VAL A 28 -1.85 14.85 -9.87
CA VAL A 28 -0.83 15.56 -9.07
C VAL A 28 -1.47 16.23 -7.86
N VAL A 29 -0.90 16.01 -6.69
CA VAL A 29 -1.29 16.59 -5.40
C VAL A 29 -0.07 17.22 -4.73
N PRO A 30 -0.27 18.29 -3.93
CA PRO A 30 0.82 18.87 -3.16
C PRO A 30 1.42 17.83 -2.20
N PRO A 31 2.67 18.03 -1.75
CA PRO A 31 3.39 17.07 -0.91
C PRO A 31 2.82 16.97 0.51
N ASN A 32 1.80 17.77 0.85
CA ASN A 32 1.08 17.69 2.11
C ASN A 32 -0.22 16.88 1.99
N GLU A 33 -0.69 16.60 0.78
CA GLU A 33 -1.94 15.88 0.54
C GLU A 33 -1.68 14.49 -0.06
N LYS A 34 -2.64 13.58 0.15
CA LYS A 34 -2.62 12.20 -0.39
C LYS A 34 -3.67 11.98 -1.47
N TYR A 35 -4.72 12.80 -1.48
CA TYR A 35 -5.86 12.69 -2.38
C TYR A 35 -6.14 14.02 -3.04
N CYS A 36 -6.55 13.99 -4.31
CA CYS A 36 -6.84 15.21 -5.06
C CYS A 36 -8.23 15.78 -4.81
N SER A 37 -9.09 15.03 -4.10
CA SER A 37 -10.47 15.41 -3.81
C SER A 37 -11.06 14.55 -2.69
N PRO A 38 -12.10 15.03 -1.98
CA PRO A 38 -12.80 14.26 -0.95
C PRO A 38 -13.41 12.96 -1.50
N LYS A 39 -13.81 12.94 -2.78
CA LYS A 39 -14.30 11.71 -3.45
C LYS A 39 -13.24 10.61 -3.53
N CYS A 40 -11.97 10.98 -3.73
CA CYS A 40 -10.87 10.01 -3.76
C CYS A 40 -10.55 9.52 -2.34
N GLU A 41 -10.58 10.40 -1.36
CA GLU A 41 -10.41 10.03 0.05
C GLU A 41 -11.49 9.05 0.53
N GLU A 42 -12.77 9.33 0.24
CA GLU A 42 -13.88 8.44 0.58
C GLU A 42 -13.73 7.04 -0.04
N LYS A 43 -13.29 6.96 -1.31
CA LYS A 43 -12.98 5.68 -1.97
C LYS A 43 -11.88 4.93 -1.22
N ALA A 44 -10.78 5.60 -0.91
CA ALA A 44 -9.68 5.00 -0.17
C ALA A 44 -10.13 4.50 1.21
N VAL A 45 -10.93 5.29 1.94
CA VAL A 45 -11.48 4.90 3.25
C VAL A 45 -12.40 3.69 3.13
N LYS A 46 -13.26 3.66 2.10
CA LYS A 46 -14.18 2.54 1.86
C LYS A 46 -13.41 1.26 1.55
N GLU A 47 -12.39 1.34 0.71
CA GLU A 47 -11.52 0.20 0.38
C GLU A 47 -10.76 -0.28 1.62
N ARG A 48 -10.11 0.60 2.37
CA ARG A 48 -9.43 0.25 3.63
C ARG A 48 -10.36 -0.45 4.62
N LYS A 49 -11.56 0.09 4.85
CA LYS A 49 -12.57 -0.53 5.73
C LYS A 49 -12.98 -1.92 5.25
N SER A 50 -13.12 -2.11 3.94
CA SER A 50 -13.44 -3.43 3.38
C SER A 50 -12.31 -4.42 3.59
N MET A 51 -11.06 -4.02 3.33
CA MET A 51 -9.87 -4.83 3.51
C MET A 51 -9.65 -5.22 4.97
N GLU A 52 -9.89 -4.30 5.91
CA GLU A 52 -9.83 -4.60 7.35
C GLU A 52 -10.87 -5.62 7.78
N ARG A 53 -12.11 -5.53 7.27
CA ARG A 53 -13.16 -6.52 7.55
C ARG A 53 -12.79 -7.88 6.99
N PHE A 54 -12.36 -7.94 5.73
CA PHE A 54 -11.90 -9.18 5.12
C PHE A 54 -10.73 -9.78 5.91
N ARG A 55 -9.74 -8.98 6.29
CA ARG A 55 -8.60 -9.45 7.11
C ARG A 55 -9.06 -10.07 8.42
N LYS A 56 -9.98 -9.43 9.15
CA LYS A 56 -10.53 -9.96 10.40
C LYS A 56 -11.26 -11.30 10.19
N ILE A 57 -12.08 -11.40 9.15
CA ILE A 57 -12.80 -12.63 8.80
C ILE A 57 -11.81 -13.75 8.45
N TRP A 58 -10.81 -13.48 7.61
CA TRP A 58 -9.80 -14.46 7.25
C TRP A 58 -9.00 -14.97 8.44
N ILE A 59 -8.61 -14.07 9.35
CA ILE A 59 -7.93 -14.47 10.59
C ILE A 59 -8.85 -15.35 11.45
N ALA A 60 -10.13 -15.00 11.60
CA ALA A 60 -11.09 -15.80 12.35
C ALA A 60 -11.25 -17.22 11.76
N ILE A 61 -11.34 -17.33 10.43
CA ILE A 61 -11.41 -18.62 9.72
C ILE A 61 -10.14 -19.45 9.97
N LEU A 62 -8.95 -18.85 9.85
CA LEU A 62 -7.69 -19.55 10.09
C LEU A 62 -7.58 -20.06 11.53
N VAL A 63 -7.97 -19.24 12.50
CA VAL A 63 -7.97 -19.63 13.91
C VAL A 63 -8.96 -20.76 14.16
N ALA A 64 -10.19 -20.65 13.66
CA ALA A 64 -11.21 -21.69 13.79
C ALA A 64 -10.76 -23.02 13.16
N PHE A 65 -10.18 -22.97 11.97
CA PHE A 65 -9.63 -24.14 11.28
C PHE A 65 -8.49 -24.78 12.07
N THR A 66 -7.59 -23.97 12.62
CA THR A 66 -6.47 -24.46 13.44
C THR A 66 -6.98 -25.16 14.70
N ILE A 67 -7.93 -24.56 15.41
CA ILE A 67 -8.56 -25.17 16.60
C ILE A 67 -9.25 -26.47 16.24
N PHE A 68 -10.03 -26.49 15.16
CA PHE A 68 -10.72 -27.69 14.68
C PHE A 68 -9.73 -28.83 14.41
N MET A 69 -8.62 -28.55 13.73
CA MET A 69 -7.57 -29.54 13.46
C MET A 69 -6.93 -30.06 14.76
N ILE A 70 -6.63 -29.18 15.72
CA ILE A 70 -6.08 -29.58 17.03
C ILE A 70 -7.06 -30.50 17.77
N ILE A 71 -8.35 -30.15 17.82
CA ILE A 71 -9.39 -30.97 18.45
C ILE A 71 -9.45 -32.35 17.79
N GLN A 72 -9.45 -32.42 16.45
CA GLN A 72 -9.45 -33.69 15.73
C GLN A 72 -8.23 -34.56 16.06
N ILE A 73 -7.05 -33.95 16.20
CA ILE A 73 -5.83 -34.66 16.57
C ILE A 73 -5.91 -35.16 18.02
N LEU A 74 -6.37 -34.33 18.96
CA LEU A 74 -6.52 -34.70 20.36
C LEU A 74 -7.56 -35.80 20.56
N LEU A 75 -8.68 -35.76 19.85
CA LEU A 75 -9.71 -36.80 19.88
C LEU A 75 -9.25 -38.12 19.24
N ARG A 76 -8.26 -38.09 18.35
CA ARG A 76 -7.65 -39.28 17.74
C ARG A 76 -6.47 -39.83 18.56
N LEU A 77 -5.95 -39.08 19.52
CA LEU A 77 -4.88 -39.54 20.41
C LEU A 77 -5.49 -40.55 21.43
N PRO A 78 -5.04 -41.81 21.44
CA PRO A 78 -5.55 -42.85 22.36
C PRO A 78 -5.11 -42.61 23.82
#